data_AF-A0A7W0YPC6-F1
#
_entry.id   AF-A0A7W0YPC6-F1
#
_cell.length_a   1.000
_cell.length_b   1.000
_cell.length_c   1.000
_cell.angle_alpha   90.00
_cell.angle_beta   90.00
_cell.angle_gamma   90.00
#
_symmetry.space_group_name_H-M   'P 1'
#
loop_
_entity.id
_entity.type
_entity.pdbx_description
1 polymer ?
#
loop_
_entity_poly.entity_id
_entity_poly.type
_entity_poly.pdbx_seq_one_letter_code
_entity_poly.pdbx_strand_id
1 'polypeptide(L)' 'MDELVNLVAQKTGLAPDKARTAVDTVMGFLKTRLPAPLASQLDSFAGGTSGGMADAAKGLGGMFKS' A
#
# COMPACT_ATOMS: atom_id res chain seq x y z
N MET A 1 -3.53 6.58 2.53
CA MET A 1 -4.70 5.73 2.88
C MET A 1 -5.94 6.23 2.14
N ASP A 2 -6.27 7.52 2.27
CA ASP A 2 -7.51 8.08 1.71
C ASP A 2 -7.61 8.03 0.18
N GLU A 3 -6.48 8.16 -0.53
CA GLU A 3 -6.45 8.00 -1.99
C GLU A 3 -6.82 6.58 -2.44
N LEU A 4 -6.28 5.55 -1.76
CA LEU A 4 -6.62 4.14 -2.04
C LEU A 4 -8.07 3.84 -1.70
N VAL A 5 -8.57 4.37 -0.58
CA VAL A 5 -9.97 4.22 -0.17
C VAL A 5 -10.89 4.88 -1.20
N ASN A 6 -10.58 6.08 -1.65
CA ASN A 6 -11.34 6.78 -2.69
C ASN A 6 -11.32 6.04 -4.02
N LEU A 7 -10.17 5.48 -4.42
CA LEU A 7 -10.04 4.72 -5.65
C LEU A 7 -10.87 3.42 -5.58
N VAL A 8 -10.81 2.69 -4.47
CA VAL A 8 -11.63 1.50 -4.26
C VAL A 8 -13.11 1.87 -4.25
N ALA A 9 -13.52 2.90 -3.50
CA ALA A 9 -14.90 3.38 -3.47
C ALA A 9 -15.41 3.75 -4.86
N GLN A 10 -14.65 4.52 -5.63
CA GLN A 10 -15.02 4.92 -7.00
C GLN A 10 -15.14 3.73 -7.96
N LYS A 11 -14.25 2.74 -7.86
CA LYS A 11 -14.23 1.59 -8.77
C LYS A 11 -15.24 0.50 -8.41
N THR A 12 -15.61 0.40 -7.14
CA THR A 12 -16.49 -0.67 -6.63
C THR A 12 -17.89 -0.19 -6.29
N GLY A 13 -18.10 1.13 -6.18
CA GLY A 13 -19.34 1.73 -5.69
C GLY A 13 -19.54 1.57 -4.17
N LEU A 14 -18.52 1.12 -3.44
CA LEU A 14 -18.60 0.97 -1.98
C LEU A 14 -18.62 2.33 -1.28
N ALA A 15 -19.38 2.42 -0.19
CA ALA A 15 -19.32 3.55 0.73
C ALA A 15 -17.89 3.70 1.31
N PRO A 16 -17.41 4.93 1.57
CA PRO A 16 -16.03 5.18 2.01
C PRO A 16 -15.60 4.35 3.23
N ASP A 17 -16.49 4.18 4.21
CA ASP A 17 -16.20 3.39 5.41
C ASP A 17 -16.00 1.89 5.11
N LYS A 18 -16.77 1.37 4.15
CA LYS A 18 -16.65 -0.02 3.68
C LYS A 18 -15.41 -0.20 2.81
N ALA A 19 -15.09 0.78 1.95
CA ALA A 19 -13.87 0.79 1.16
C ALA A 19 -12.62 0.84 2.05
N ARG A 20 -12.63 1.62 3.14
CA ARG A 20 -11.56 1.66 4.13
C ARG A 20 -11.35 0.29 4.79
N THR A 21 -12.43 -0.32 5.25
CA THR A 21 -12.39 -1.67 5.85
C THR A 21 -11.81 -2.71 4.86
N ALA A 22 -12.18 -2.63 3.58
CA ALA A 22 -11.67 -3.52 2.55
C ALA A 22 -10.16 -3.32 2.31
N VAL A 23 -9.70 -2.07 2.20
CA VAL A 23 -8.28 -1.74 2.05
C VAL A 23 -7.48 -2.24 3.25
N ASP A 24 -7.94 -1.98 4.47
CA ASP A 24 -7.28 -2.42 5.71
C ASP A 24 -7.16 -3.95 5.78
N THR A 25 -8.21 -4.66 5.40
CA THR A 25 -8.22 -6.15 5.38
C THR A 25 -7.18 -6.70 4.40
N VAL A 26 -7.11 -6.13 3.19
CA VAL A 26 -6.14 -6.55 2.17
C VAL A 26 -4.71 -6.17 2.58
N MET A 27 -4.51 -4.98 3.13
CA MET A 27 -3.20 -4.57 3.66
C MET A 27 -2.75 -5.47 4.80
N GLY A 28 -3.63 -5.82 5.73
CA GLY A 28 -3.35 -6.79 6.79
C GLY A 28 -2.95 -8.16 6.23
N PHE A 29 -3.71 -8.68 5.26
CA PHE A 29 -3.37 -9.93 4.59
C PHE A 29 -1.99 -9.87 3.92
N LEU A 30 -1.70 -8.81 3.15
CA LEU A 30 -0.41 -8.64 2.49
C LEU A 30 0.73 -8.53 3.50
N LYS A 31 0.58 -7.80 4.61
CA LYS A 31 1.59 -7.73 5.68
C LYS A 31 1.89 -9.09 6.29
N THR A 32 0.90 -9.98 6.42
CA THR A 32 1.12 -11.34 6.93
C THR A 32 1.79 -12.29 5.93
N ARG A 33 1.71 -11.98 4.63
CA ARG A 33 2.27 -12.81 3.55
C ARG A 33 3.60 -12.28 3.00
N LEU A 34 3.88 -10.99 3.18
CA LEU A 34 5.10 -10.34 2.72
C LEU A 34 6.17 -10.37 3.82
N PRO A 35 7.42 -10.77 3.50
CA PRO A 35 8.56 -10.60 4.39
C PRO A 35 8.67 -9.17 4.93
N ALA A 36 9.10 -9.02 6.19
CA ALA A 36 9.19 -7.74 6.90
C ALA A 36 9.79 -6.55 6.10
N PRO A 37 10.78 -6.72 5.19
CA PRO A 37 11.29 -5.61 4.37
C PRO A 37 10.24 -4.99 3.43
N LEU A 38 9.34 -5.81 2.88
CA LEU A 38 8.32 -5.38 1.92
C LEU A 38 7.10 -4.75 2.62
N ALA A 39 6.75 -5.22 3.82
CA ALA A 39 5.67 -4.63 4.62
C ALA A 39 5.95 -3.15 4.96
N SER A 40 7.19 -2.83 5.32
CA SER A 40 7.64 -1.46 5.60
C SER A 40 7.57 -0.54 4.38
N GLN A 41 7.80 -1.07 3.17
CA GLN A 41 7.64 -0.33 1.92
C GLN A 41 6.16 -0.10 1.59
N LEU A 42 5.29 -1.08 1.87
CA LEU A 42 3.85 -0.95 1.69
C LEU A 42 3.25 0.12 2.60
N ASP A 43 3.70 0.18 3.86
CA ASP A 43 3.31 1.26 4.79
C ASP A 43 3.82 2.62 4.33
N SER A 44 5.01 2.68 3.74
CA SER A 44 5.54 3.93 3.16
C SER A 44 4.73 4.41 1.95
N PHE A 45 4.20 3.49 1.16
CA PHE A 45 3.29 3.78 0.04
C PHE A 45 1.90 4.18 0.52
N ALA A 46 1.33 3.41 1.46
CA ALA A 46 0.01 3.68 2.04
C ALA A 46 -0.02 4.98 2.87
N GLY A 47 1.11 5.37 3.47
CA GLY A 47 1.27 6.61 4.22
C GLY A 47 1.29 7.88 3.38
N GLY A 48 1.36 7.79 2.05
CA GLY A 48 1.29 8.95 1.15
C GLY A 48 2.49 9.91 1.24
N THR A 49 3.56 9.53 1.95
CA THR A 49 4.81 10.29 1.95
C THR A 49 5.46 10.14 0.58
N SER A 50 5.46 11.20 -0.20
CA SER A 50 6.08 11.29 -1.53
C SER A 50 7.56 10.86 -1.56
N GLY A 51 8.27 10.89 -0.42
CA GLY A 51 9.62 10.33 -0.26
C GLY A 51 9.65 8.79 -0.16
N GLY A 52 8.66 8.16 0.49
CA GLY A 52 8.64 6.73 0.75
C GLY A 52 8.49 5.86 -0.49
N MET A 53 7.71 6.31 -1.48
CA MET A 53 7.59 5.64 -2.79
C MET A 53 8.90 5.69 -3.58
N ALA A 54 9.60 6.82 -3.57
CA ALA A 54 10.87 6.98 -4.28
C ALA A 54 11.99 6.13 -3.66
N ASP A 55 12.04 6.05 -2.33
CA ASP A 55 13.01 5.21 -1.61
C ASP A 55 12.67 3.72 -1.71
N ALA A 56 11.39 3.35 -1.69
CA ALA A 56 10.96 1.97 -1.95
C ALA A 56 11.31 1.52 -3.38
N ALA A 57 11.06 2.38 -4.38
CA ALA A 57 11.41 2.12 -5.77
C ALA A 57 12.93 2.00 -5.97
N LYS A 58 13.74 2.81 -5.28
CA LYS A 58 15.20 2.68 -5.29
C LYS A 58 15.68 1.37 -4.65
N GLY A 59 15.11 0.97 -3.51
CA GLY A 59 15.44 -0.29 -2.85
C GLY A 59 15.13 -1.51 -3.71
N LEU A 60 13.97 -1.51 -4.37
CA LEU A 60 13.57 -2.58 -5.29
C LEU A 60 14.40 -2.57 -6.59
N GLY A 61 14.70 -1.39 -7.14
CA GLY A 61 15.57 -1.25 -8.32
C GLY A 61 17.01 -1.70 -8.07
N GLY A 62 17.52 -1.55 -6.83
CA GLY A 62 18.82 -2.07 -6.43
C GLY A 62 18.86 -3.59 -6.32
N MET A 63 17.77 -4.21 -5.85
CA MET A 63 17.64 -5.68 -5.76
C MET A 63 17.44 -6.35 -7.12
N PHE A 64 16.78 -5.69 -8.07
CA PHE A 64 16.54 -6.25 -9.41
C PHE A 64 17.73 -6.07 -10.38
N LYS A 65 18.69 -5.21 -10.02
CA LYS A 65 19.89 -4.92 -10.83
C LYS A 65 21.16 -5.61 -10.29
N SER A 66 21.06 -6.35 -9.18
CA SER A 66 22.15 -7.16 -8.64
C SER A 66 22.12 -8.58 -9.20
#